data_AF-A0A948B6U5-F1
#
_entry.id   AF-A0A948B6U5-F1
#
_cell.length_a   1.000
_cell.length_b   1.000
_cell.length_c   1.000
_cell.angle_alpha   90.00
_cell.angle_beta   90.00
_cell.angle_gamma   90.00
#
_symmetry.space_group_name_H-M   'P 1'
#
loop_
_entity.id
_entity.type
_entity.pdbx_description
1 polymer ?
#
loop_
_entity_poly.entity_id
_entity_poly.type
_entity_poly.pdbx_seq_one_letter_code
_entity_poly.pdbx_strand_id
1 'polypeptide(L)' 'MPYKVVVQPRHVHLSQADHDLLFGPGAKLRPLRPIGHLGQIVYQETVTLVGKNGTIESVRIIGPIREQS' A
#
# COMPACT_ATOMS: atom_id res chain seq x y z
N MET A 1 -19.65 -10.88 -23.78
CA MET A 1 -18.77 -11.53 -22.79
C MET A 1 -18.65 -10.60 -21.58
N PRO A 2 -18.93 -11.03 -20.34
CA PRO A 2 -18.75 -10.20 -19.17
C PRO A 2 -17.26 -10.06 -18.84
N TYR A 3 -16.81 -8.84 -18.57
CA TYR A 3 -15.46 -8.55 -18.07
C TYR A 3 -15.49 -8.42 -16.55
N LYS A 4 -14.48 -8.96 -15.87
CA LYS A 4 -14.30 -8.76 -14.43
C LYS A 4 -13.80 -7.34 -14.16
N VAL A 5 -14.63 -6.52 -13.53
CA VAL A 5 -14.23 -5.18 -13.07
C VAL A 5 -13.65 -5.30 -11.66
N VAL A 6 -12.47 -4.71 -11.44
CA VAL A 6 -11.84 -4.60 -10.12
C VAL A 6 -11.72 -3.12 -9.78
N VAL A 7 -12.38 -2.71 -8.71
CA VAL A 7 -12.26 -1.34 -8.18
C VAL A 7 -11.09 -1.29 -7.21
N GLN A 8 -10.12 -0.41 -7.49
CA GLN A 8 -8.97 -0.19 -6.62
C GLN A 8 -9.15 1.15 -5.88
N PRO A 9 -9.42 1.14 -4.56
CA PRO A 9 -9.44 2.37 -3.78
C PRO A 9 -8.04 3.01 -3.70
N ARG A 10 -7.97 4.24 -3.18
CA ARG A 10 -6.69 4.94 -2.95
C ARG A 10 -5.77 4.07 -2.09
N HIS A 11 -4.55 3.89 -2.57
CA HIS A 11 -3.51 3.11 -1.91
C HIS A 11 -2.13 3.66 -2.30
N VAL A 12 -1.11 3.25 -1.55
CA VAL A 12 0.30 3.52 -1.84
C VAL A 12 1.05 2.22 -2.02
N HIS A 13 2.14 2.29 -2.78
CA HIS A 13 3.22 1.31 -2.75
C HIS A 13 4.39 1.98 -2.03
N LEU A 14 5.29 1.19 -1.46
CA LEU A 14 6.43 1.73 -0.72
C LEU A 14 7.73 1.21 -1.30
N SER A 15 8.71 2.11 -1.38
CA SER A 15 10.12 1.75 -1.48
C SER A 15 10.63 1.17 -0.16
N GLN A 16 11.77 0.46 -0.19
CA GLN A 16 12.40 -0.01 1.05
C GLN A 16 12.77 1.15 1.98
N ALA A 17 13.27 2.26 1.41
CA ALA A 17 13.67 3.43 2.17
C ALA A 17 12.48 4.09 2.88
N ASP A 18 11.35 4.26 2.18
CA ASP A 18 10.15 4.87 2.76
C ASP A 18 9.48 3.93 3.77
N HIS A 19 9.50 2.62 3.50
CA HIS A 19 9.08 1.61 4.48
C HIS A 19 9.86 1.73 5.79
N ASP A 20 11.19 1.76 5.71
CA ASP A 20 12.05 1.80 6.89
C ASP A 20 11.91 3.12 7.64
N LEU A 21 11.68 4.23 6.93
CA LEU A 21 11.42 5.54 7.54
C LEU A 21 10.07 5.56 8.29
N LEU A 22 9.03 4.96 7.72
CA LEU A 22 7.67 5.00 8.27
C LEU A 22 7.44 3.97 9.39
N PHE A 23 8.01 2.77 9.27
CA PHE A 23 7.71 1.64 10.15
C PHE A 23 8.92 1.12 10.94
N GLY A 24 10.11 1.61 10.63
CA GLY A 24 11.37 1.19 11.24
C GLY A 24 12.13 0.16 10.39
N PRO A 25 13.48 0.18 10.42
CA PRO A 25 14.29 -0.77 9.67
C PRO A 25 13.96 -2.23 10.05
N GLY A 26 13.69 -3.06 9.04
CA GLY A 26 13.39 -4.48 9.24
C GLY A 26 12.00 -4.77 9.82
N ALA A 27 11.13 -3.76 9.95
CA ALA A 27 9.74 -3.97 10.30
C ALA A 27 9.05 -4.89 9.27
N LYS A 28 8.10 -5.70 9.73
CA LYS A 28 7.32 -6.58 8.86
C LYS A 28 5.87 -6.11 8.84
N LEU A 29 5.43 -5.59 7.69
CA LEU A 29 4.03 -5.30 7.46
C LEU A 29 3.19 -6.58 7.54
N ARG A 30 1.99 -6.49 8.10
CA ARG A 30 1.14 -7.66 8.33
C ARG A 30 0.24 -7.88 7.13
N PRO A 31 0.33 -9.02 6.43
CA PRO A 31 -0.54 -9.28 5.28
C PRO A 31 -2.00 -9.35 5.74
N LEU A 32 -2.88 -8.67 5.02
CA LEU A 32 -4.32 -8.73 5.21
C LEU A 32 -4.96 -9.72 4.25
N ARG A 33 -4.72 -9.55 2.93
CA ARG A 33 -5.23 -10.46 1.90
C ARG A 33 -4.46 -10.32 0.58
N PRO A 34 -4.34 -11.40 -0.22
CA PRO A 34 -3.88 -11.29 -1.60
C PRO A 34 -4.92 -10.58 -2.47
N ILE A 35 -4.48 -9.94 -3.56
CA ILE A 35 -5.37 -9.35 -4.56
C ILE A 35 -5.13 -9.97 -5.94
N GLY A 36 -6.09 -9.76 -6.85
CA GLY A 36 -6.18 -10.51 -8.11
C GLY A 36 -5.04 -10.29 -9.12
N HIS A 37 -4.09 -9.40 -8.84
CA HIS A 37 -2.84 -9.31 -9.57
C HIS A 37 -1.79 -10.19 -8.91
N LEU A 38 -1.20 -11.10 -9.68
CA LEU A 38 -0.23 -12.09 -9.22
C LEU A 38 0.83 -11.46 -8.31
N GLY A 39 0.96 -12.00 -7.09
CA GLY A 39 1.96 -11.60 -6.12
C GLY A 39 1.63 -10.33 -5.31
N GLN A 40 0.51 -9.65 -5.56
CA GLN A 40 0.16 -8.46 -4.78
C GLN A 40 -0.61 -8.79 -3.50
N ILE A 41 -0.25 -8.10 -2.43
CA ILE A 41 -0.82 -8.28 -1.09
C ILE A 41 -1.20 -6.91 -0.53
N VAL A 42 -2.39 -6.84 0.05
CA VAL A 42 -2.82 -5.70 0.86
C VAL A 42 -2.32 -5.92 2.29
N TYR A 43 -1.75 -4.89 2.91
CA TYR A 43 -1.29 -4.93 4.30
C TYR A 43 -2.29 -4.31 5.28
N GLN A 44 -2.21 -4.70 6.55
CA GLN A 44 -3.05 -4.16 7.63
C GLN A 44 -2.70 -2.69 7.93
N GLU A 45 -1.45 -2.32 7.73
CA GLU A 45 -0.94 -0.98 7.93
C GLU A 45 -1.49 0.00 6.89
N THR A 46 -1.56 1.26 7.30
CA THR A 46 -2.00 2.38 6.48
C THR A 46 -1.12 3.58 6.74
N VAL A 47 -1.06 4.50 5.78
CA VAL A 47 -0.40 5.79 5.93
C VAL A 47 -1.42 6.92 5.90
N THR A 48 -1.01 8.07 6.42
CA THR A 48 -1.74 9.33 6.26
C THR A 48 -1.00 10.17 5.24
N LEU A 49 -1.67 10.57 4.16
CA LEU A 49 -1.12 11.47 3.16
C LEU A 49 -1.46 12.90 3.53
N VAL A 50 -0.44 13.70 3.85
CA VAL A 50 -0.59 15.12 4.17
C VAL A 50 -0.05 15.94 3.00
N GLY A 51 -0.90 16.78 2.40
CA GLY A 51 -0.52 17.67 1.30
C GLY A 51 -1.06 19.07 1.49
N LYS A 52 -0.70 19.97 0.57
CA LYS A 52 -1.13 21.39 0.60
C LYS A 52 -2.65 21.57 0.63
N ASN A 53 -3.38 20.62 0.03
CA ASN A 53 -4.83 20.66 -0.13
C ASN A 53 -5.57 19.78 0.89
N GLY A 54 -4.91 19.38 1.97
CA GLY A 54 -5.52 18.62 3.06
C GLY A 54 -4.88 17.27 3.29
N THR A 55 -5.57 16.47 4.10
CA THR A 55 -5.08 15.21 4.66
C THR A 55 -6.00 14.07 4.26
N ILE A 56 -5.43 12.95 3.82
CA ILE A 56 -6.14 11.70 3.57
C ILE A 56 -5.59 10.66 4.55
N GLU A 57 -6.41 10.31 5.53
CA GLU A 57 -6.07 9.29 6.54
C GLU A 57 -6.34 7.87 6.02
N SER A 58 -5.73 6.88 6.68
CA SER A 58 -6.02 5.46 6.48
C SER A 58 -5.83 4.96 5.04
N VAL A 59 -4.87 5.53 4.30
CA VAL A 59 -4.55 5.11 2.93
C VAL A 59 -3.83 3.77 2.97
N ARG A 60 -4.37 2.79 2.22
CA ARG A 60 -3.94 1.39 2.28
C ARG A 60 -2.57 1.18 1.64
N ILE A 61 -1.74 0.30 2.21
CA ILE A 61 -0.49 -0.14 1.57
C ILE A 61 -0.75 -1.43 0.78
N ILE A 62 -0.31 -1.45 -0.47
CA ILE A 62 -0.24 -2.65 -1.30
C ILE A 62 1.23 -2.92 -1.59
N GLY A 63 1.65 -4.18 -1.48
CA GLY A 63 2.99 -4.58 -1.89
C GLY A 63 3.01 -5.69 -2.95
N PRO A 64 4.19 -6.28 -3.21
CA PRO A 64 5.43 -6.18 -2.41
C PRO A 64 6.10 -4.80 -2.45
N ILE A 65 7.10 -4.59 -1.58
CA ILE A 65 7.99 -3.43 -1.64
C ILE A 65 8.55 -3.28 -3.06
N ARG A 66 8.63 -2.03 -3.52
CA ARG A 66 9.07 -1.66 -4.87
C ARG A 66 10.39 -0.90 -4.81
N GLU A 67 10.93 -0.58 -5.99
CA GLU A 67 12.09 0.31 -6.10
C GLU A 67 11.75 1.74 -5.67
N GLN A 68 10.50 2.18 -5.91
CA GLN A 68 10.01 3.51 -5.61
C GLN A 68 8.56 3.49 -5.07
N SER A 69 8.26 4.43 -4.17
CA SER A 69 6.92 4.68 -3.62
C SER A 69 5.98 5.36 -4.60
#